data_AF-A0A1X2G7G7-F1
#
_entry.id   AF-A0A1X2G7G7-F1
#
_cell.length_a   1.000
_cell.length_b   1.000
_cell.length_c   1.000
_cell.angle_alpha   90.00
_cell.angle_beta   90.00
_cell.angle_gamma   90.00
#
_symmetry.space_group_name_H-M   'P 1'
#
loop_
_entity.id
_entity.type
_entity.pdbx_description
1 polymer ?
#
loop_
_entity_poly.entity_id
_entity_poly.type
_entity_poly.pdbx_seq_one_letter_code
_entity_poly.pdbx_strand_id
1 'polypeptide(L)' 'AEQIKKHAWFADLKWDDVSQKKLVPPFVPNLMSPTDLTHFDESFIAMTPRIS' A
#
# COMPACT_ATOMS: atom_id res chain seq x y z
N ALA A 1 -0.26 19.90 2.22
CA ALA A 1 0.41 18.83 2.99
C ALA A 1 1.49 19.35 3.95
N GLU A 2 2.12 20.50 3.69
CA GLU A 2 3.30 20.97 4.44
C GLU A 2 3.14 21.14 5.96
N GLN A 3 1.96 21.51 6.44
CA GLN A 3 1.71 21.58 7.88
C GLN A 3 1.69 20.20 8.56
N ILE A 4 1.11 19.20 7.89
CA ILE A 4 1.05 17.81 8.38
C ILE A 4 2.46 17.22 8.40
N LYS A 5 3.25 17.46 7.34
CA LYS A 5 4.61 16.95 7.22
C LYS A 5 5.56 17.41 8.33
N LYS A 6 5.35 18.62 8.86
CA LYS A 6 6.17 19.23 9.91
C LYS A 6 5.72 18.87 11.33
N HIS A 7 4.64 18.11 11.48
CA HIS A 7 4.13 17.74 12.79
C HIS A 7 5.09 16.78 13.51
N ALA A 8 5.22 16.92 14.84
CA ALA A 8 6.17 16.15 15.65
C ALA A 8 5.96 14.62 15.55
N TRP A 9 4.74 14.17 15.27
CA TRP A 9 4.45 12.75 15.01
C TRP A 9 5.28 12.15 13.85
N PHE A 10 5.69 12.98 12.89
CA PHE A 10 6.49 12.57 11.73
C PHE A 10 7.94 13.05 11.79
N ALA A 11 8.45 13.46 12.96
CA ALA A 11 9.78 14.05 13.08
C ALA A 11 10.90 13.14 12.54
N ASP A 12 10.75 11.82 12.71
CA ASP A 12 11.72 10.82 12.24
C ASP A 12 11.49 10.39 10.78
N LEU A 13 10.44 10.90 10.12
CA LEU A 13 10.04 10.50 8.78
C LEU A 13 10.63 11.44 7.72
N LYS A 14 11.53 10.92 6.89
CA LYS A 14 12.05 11.63 5.71
C LYS A 14 11.07 11.55 4.54
N TRP A 15 10.32 12.62 4.30
CA TRP A 15 9.28 12.68 3.27
C TRP A 15 9.77 12.43 1.83
N ASP A 16 11.01 12.80 1.51
CA ASP A 16 11.60 12.50 0.19
C ASP A 16 11.83 10.99 0.01
N ASP A 17 12.29 10.29 1.06
CA ASP A 17 12.50 8.84 1.03
C ASP A 17 11.16 8.08 0.95
N VAL A 18 10.10 8.60 1.57
CA VAL A 18 8.73 8.09 1.41
C VAL A 18 8.28 8.20 -0.05
N SER A 19 8.45 9.39 -0.66
CA SER A 19 8.06 9.66 -2.05
C SER A 19 8.78 8.73 -3.04
N GLN A 20 10.07 8.48 -2.77
CA GLN A 20 10.91 7.61 -3.58
C GLN A 20 10.79 6.12 -3.24
N LYS A 21 9.86 5.72 -2.34
CA LYS A 21 9.67 4.33 -1.88
C LYS A 21 10.94 3.66 -1.35
N LYS A 22 11.82 4.45 -0.72
CA LYS A 22 13.10 3.97 -0.16
C LYS A 22 12.95 3.39 1.25
N LEU A 23 11.94 3.83 1.98
CA LEU A 23 11.66 3.29 3.32
C LEU A 23 11.05 1.90 3.20
N VAL A 24 11.56 0.96 4.00
CA VAL A 24 10.98 -0.38 4.09
C VAL A 24 9.68 -0.29 4.91
N PRO A 25 8.54 -0.76 4.39
CA PRO A 25 7.30 -0.75 5.14
C PRO A 25 7.37 -1.73 6.32
N PRO A 26 6.70 -1.43 7.45
CA PRO A 26 6.69 -2.30 8.62
C PRO A 26 5.96 -3.63 8.37
N PHE A 27 5.07 -3.66 7.37
CA PHE A 27 4.36 -4.85 6.94
C PHE A 27 4.48 -5.02 5.43
N VAL A 28 4.98 -6.18 5.03
CA VAL A 28 4.99 -6.64 3.63
C VAL A 28 4.07 -7.85 3.57
N PRO A 29 2.92 -7.78 2.86
CA PRO A 29 2.03 -8.92 2.76
C PRO A 29 2.73 -10.07 2.03
N ASN A 30 2.50 -11.29 2.48
CA ASN A 30 2.96 -12.47 1.76
C ASN A 30 2.10 -12.68 0.51
N LEU A 31 2.76 -12.89 -0.63
CA LEU A 31 2.11 -13.22 -1.90
C LEU A 31 2.59 -14.60 -2.35
N MET A 32 1.65 -15.48 -2.66
CA MET A 32 1.96 -16.83 -3.12
C MET A 32 2.35 -16.87 -4.60
N SER A 33 1.84 -15.94 -5.42
CA SER A 33 2.12 -15.85 -6.86
C SER A 33 1.83 -14.45 -7.41
N PRO A 34 2.27 -14.14 -8.65
CA PRO A 34 1.93 -12.87 -9.31
C PRO A 34 0.42 -12.67 -9.55
N THR A 35 -0.38 -13.73 -9.48
CA THR A 35 -1.84 -13.72 -9.65
C THR A 35 -2.57 -14.03 -8.34
N ASP A 36 -1.92 -13.83 -7.19
CA ASP A 36 -2.51 -14.07 -5.88
C ASP A 36 -3.64 -13.07 -5.59
N LEU A 37 -4.80 -13.59 -5.18
CA LEU A 37 -6.01 -12.83 -4.89
C LEU A 37 -6.41 -12.88 -3.41
N THR A 38 -5.63 -13.49 -2.51
CA THR A 38 -6.03 -13.72 -1.11
C THR A 38 -6.23 -12.44 -0.28
N HIS A 39 -5.71 -11.30 -0.75
CA HIS A 39 -5.89 -9.98 -0.10
C HIS A 39 -7.03 -9.15 -0.72
N PHE A 40 -7.82 -9.75 -1.63
CA PHE A 40 -9.04 -9.18 -2.19
C PHE A 40 -10.28 -9.88 -1.61
N ASP A 41 -11.41 -9.20 -1.63
CA ASP A 41 -12.68 -9.75 -1.16
C ASP A 41 -13.19 -10.85 -2.13
N GLU A 42 -13.54 -12.00 -1.57
CA GLU A 42 -13.95 -13.20 -2.31
C GLU A 42 -15.18 -12.99 -3.21
N SER A 43 -16.08 -12.08 -2.81
CA SER A 43 -17.28 -11.79 -3.60
C SER A 43 -16.95 -11.22 -4.98
N PHE A 44 -15.88 -10.43 -5.09
CA PHE A 44 -15.42 -9.88 -6.37
C PHE A 44 -14.60 -10.90 -7.17
N ILE A 45 -13.84 -11.76 -6.50
CA ILE A 45 -13.07 -12.83 -7.16
C ILE A 45 -14.01 -13.82 -7.85
N ALA A 46 -15.17 -14.10 -7.25
CA ALA A 46 -16.17 -15.02 -7.78
C ALA A 46 -16.99 -14.43 -8.96
N MET A 47 -16.95 -13.13 -9.19
CA MET A 47 -17.70 -12.50 -10.28
C MET A 47 -17.08 -12.80 -11.64
N THR A 48 -17.93 -13.06 -12.64
CA THR A 48 -17.46 -13.18 -14.03
C THR A 48 -17.04 -11.80 -14.56
N PRO A 49 -15.79 -11.64 -15.06
CA PRO A 49 -15.34 -10.37 -15.63
C PRO A 49 -16.21 -9.95 -16.82
N ARG A 50 -16.67 -8.70 -16.82
CA ARG A 50 -17.50 -8.12 -17.90
C ARG A 50 -17.09 -6.68 -18.16
N ILE A 51 -17.21 -6.24 -19.42
CA ILE A 51 -17.06 -4.84 -19.83
C ILE A 51 -18.48 -4.28 -19.96
N SER A 52 -18.77 -3.23 -19.18
CA SER A 52 -20.04 -2.49 -19.25
C SER A 52 -20.02 -1.45 -20.36
#